data_AF-A0AA40R937-F1
#
_entry.id   AF-A0AA40R937-F1
#
_cell.length_a   1.000
_cell.length_b   1.000
_cell.length_c   1.000
_cell.angle_alpha   90.00
_cell.angle_beta   90.00
_cell.angle_gamma   90.00
#
_symmetry.space_group_name_H-M   'P 1'
#
loop_
_entity.id
_entity.type
_entity.pdbx_description
1 polymer ?
#
loop_
_entity_poly.entity_id
_entity_poly.type
_entity_poly.pdbx_seq_one_letter_code
_entity_poly.pdbx_strand_id
1 'polypeptide(L)'
;MSAAIENHFKLRRLCENCPFRKNGAIQLAPGRLEGIVEHLVRDDHSTFQCHKTVHNAHTGGKWDDNGNYVASGQESMCAGAMIYLEKIGRPTVGMRLGRVFGQYDPERLLPAFGDIIDPRTDEESNDDDA
;
A
#
# COMPACT_ATOMS: atom_id res chain seq x y z
N MET A 1 23.19 3.73 8.71
CA MET A 1 22.17 3.25 7.76
C MET A 1 21.25 4.42 7.39
N SER A 2 20.63 4.43 6.21
CA SER A 2 19.93 5.61 5.70
C SER A 2 18.54 5.77 6.33
N ALA A 3 18.33 6.85 7.09
CA ALA A 3 17.05 7.20 7.71
C ALA A 3 15.86 7.23 6.72
N ALA A 4 16.13 7.44 5.43
CA ALA A 4 15.10 7.42 4.38
C ALA A 4 14.47 6.04 4.19
N ILE A 5 15.26 4.95 4.27
CA ILE A 5 14.76 3.58 4.08
C ILE A 5 13.94 3.14 5.30
N GLU A 6 14.42 3.47 6.50
CA GLU A 6 13.66 3.25 7.74
C GLU A 6 12.32 4.01 7.70
N ASN A 7 12.32 5.25 7.23
CA ASN A 7 11.12 6.05 7.07
C ASN A 7 10.14 5.43 6.05
N HIS A 8 10.65 4.84 4.97
CA HIS A 8 9.84 4.18 3.94
C HIS A 8 9.01 3.02 4.52
N PHE A 9 9.61 2.18 5.37
CA PHE A 9 8.96 0.99 5.95
C PHE A 9 8.39 1.20 7.37
N LYS A 10 8.31 2.45 7.86
CA LYS A 10 7.94 2.72 9.26
C LYS A 10 6.48 2.37 9.62
N LEU A 11 5.58 2.34 8.64
CA LEU A 11 4.15 2.15 8.88
C LEU A 11 3.80 0.67 9.07
N ARG A 12 3.17 0.34 10.20
CA ARG A 12 2.82 -1.05 10.58
C ARG A 12 1.32 -1.29 10.76
N ARG A 13 0.53 -0.22 10.74
CA ARG A 13 -0.91 -0.26 11.00
C ARG A 13 -1.66 0.48 9.90
N LEU A 14 -2.86 -0.02 9.61
CA LEU A 14 -3.79 0.64 8.72
C LEU A 14 -4.12 2.05 9.26
N CYS A 15 -4.22 3.00 8.36
CA CYS A 15 -4.85 4.28 8.68
C CYS A 15 -6.32 4.04 9.08
N GLU A 16 -6.86 4.92 9.90
CA GLU A 16 -8.26 4.88 10.33
C GLU A 16 -9.25 4.73 9.16
N ASN A 17 -9.02 5.49 8.08
CA ASN A 17 -9.80 5.46 6.85
C ASN A 17 -9.01 4.86 5.67
N CYS A 18 -8.18 3.85 5.91
CA CYS A 18 -7.35 3.24 4.86
C CYS A 18 -8.24 2.64 3.75
N PRO A 19 -7.96 2.90 2.46
CA PRO A 19 -8.68 2.29 1.35
C PRO A 19 -8.72 0.76 1.38
N PHE A 20 -7.69 0.14 1.97
CA PHE A 20 -7.59 -1.32 2.04
C PHE A 20 -8.35 -1.93 3.23
N ARG A 21 -8.94 -1.13 4.11
CA ARG A 21 -9.59 -1.65 5.33
C ARG A 21 -10.88 -2.38 4.95
N LYS A 22 -11.17 -3.53 5.58
CA LYS A 22 -12.47 -4.22 5.38
C LYS A 22 -13.64 -3.34 5.84
N ASN A 23 -13.47 -2.69 6.99
CA ASN A 23 -14.51 -1.92 7.64
C ASN A 23 -14.04 -0.47 7.87
N GLY A 24 -14.86 0.52 7.52
CA GLY A 24 -14.52 1.94 7.74
C GLY A 24 -13.48 2.50 6.77
N ALA A 25 -13.31 1.89 5.60
CA ALA A 25 -12.51 2.46 4.52
C ALA A 25 -13.09 3.80 4.03
N ILE A 26 -12.22 4.66 3.52
CA ILE A 26 -12.65 5.85 2.78
C ILE A 26 -13.42 5.43 1.53
N GLN A 27 -14.50 6.16 1.21
CA GLN A 27 -15.21 5.95 -0.04
C GLN A 27 -14.34 6.39 -1.22
N LEU A 28 -14.15 5.48 -2.18
CA LEU A 28 -13.46 5.75 -3.43
C LEU A 28 -14.46 5.76 -4.58
N ALA A 29 -14.09 6.43 -5.68
CA ALA A 29 -14.85 6.31 -6.92
C ALA A 29 -14.92 4.83 -7.36
N PRO A 30 -16.00 4.39 -8.03
CA PRO A 30 -16.12 3.03 -8.53
C PRO A 30 -14.89 2.60 -9.36
N GLY A 31 -14.39 1.39 -9.15
CA GLY A 31 -13.21 0.85 -9.85
C GLY A 31 -11.85 1.35 -9.34
N ARG A 32 -11.83 2.34 -8.43
CA ARG A 32 -10.55 2.94 -8.00
C ARG A 32 -9.74 2.01 -7.11
N LEU A 33 -10.37 1.24 -6.23
CA LEU A 33 -9.66 0.29 -5.37
C LEU A 33 -9.10 -0.86 -6.21
N GLU A 34 -9.89 -1.36 -7.15
CA GLU A 34 -9.54 -2.41 -8.09
C GLU A 34 -8.33 -2.00 -8.93
N GLY A 35 -8.34 -0.78 -9.48
CA GLY A 35 -7.20 -0.25 -10.24
C GLY A 35 -5.93 -0.05 -9.39
N ILE A 36 -6.07 0.29 -8.10
CA ILE A 36 -4.92 0.34 -7.17
C ILE A 36 -4.35 -1.06 -6.96
N VAL A 37 -5.21 -2.04 -6.71
CA VAL A 37 -4.81 -3.45 -6.52
C VAL A 37 -4.16 -4.01 -7.78
N GLU A 38 -4.76 -3.80 -8.95
CA GLU A 38 -4.22 -4.24 -10.24
C GLU A 38 -2.82 -3.67 -10.46
N HIS A 39 -2.63 -2.38 -10.22
CA HIS A 39 -1.31 -1.75 -10.36
C HIS A 39 -0.28 -2.34 -9.39
N LEU A 40 -0.66 -2.51 -8.11
CA LEU A 40 0.19 -3.12 -7.08
C LEU A 40 0.64 -4.55 -7.44
N VAL A 41 -0.25 -5.32 -8.05
CA VAL A 41 0.01 -6.71 -8.43
C VAL A 41 0.82 -6.77 -9.74
N ARG A 42 0.62 -5.84 -10.65
CA ARG A 42 1.30 -5.82 -11.96
C ARG A 42 2.71 -5.25 -11.90
N ASP A 43 2.95 -4.25 -11.07
CA ASP A 43 4.22 -3.54 -10.96
C ASP A 43 4.85 -3.74 -9.58
N ASP A 44 5.86 -4.62 -9.51
CA ASP A 44 6.60 -4.90 -8.29
C ASP A 44 7.84 -4.01 -8.11
N HIS A 45 8.09 -3.07 -9.02
CA HIS A 45 9.20 -2.11 -8.94
C HIS A 45 8.79 -0.83 -8.19
N SER A 46 7.52 -0.43 -8.27
CA SER A 46 7.03 0.78 -7.62
C SER A 46 6.54 0.53 -6.18
N THR A 47 6.14 1.61 -5.53
CA THR A 47 5.57 1.56 -4.19
C THR A 47 4.32 2.43 -4.12
N PHE A 48 3.25 1.91 -3.53
CA PHE A 48 2.08 2.69 -3.21
C PHE A 48 2.30 3.49 -1.93
N GLN A 49 2.35 4.82 -2.06
CA GLN A 49 2.58 5.74 -0.95
C GLN A 49 1.33 5.86 -0.07
N CYS A 50 1.54 6.04 1.23
CA CYS A 50 0.44 6.25 2.17
C CYS A 50 -0.24 7.60 1.93
N HIS A 51 -1.57 7.61 1.77
CA HIS A 51 -2.33 8.85 1.56
C HIS A 51 -2.17 9.85 2.70
N LYS A 52 -1.99 9.39 3.95
CA LYS A 52 -1.71 10.28 5.09
C LYS A 52 -0.31 10.88 5.06
N THR A 53 0.68 10.24 4.43
CA THR A 53 2.02 10.82 4.30
C THR A 53 2.11 11.73 3.09
N VAL A 54 1.43 11.36 2.00
CA VAL A 54 1.28 12.19 0.79
C VAL A 54 0.59 13.51 1.10
N HIS A 55 -0.52 13.47 1.85
CA HIS A 55 -1.29 14.66 2.23
C HIS A 55 -0.85 15.30 3.55
N ASN A 56 0.34 14.97 4.07
CA ASN A 56 0.85 15.61 5.27
C ASN A 56 1.29 17.05 4.95
N ALA A 57 0.77 18.04 5.68
CA ALA A 57 1.07 19.46 5.43
C ALA A 57 2.56 19.84 5.62
N HIS A 58 3.31 19.06 6.40
CA HIS A 58 4.71 19.36 6.74
C HIS A 58 5.71 18.47 6.01
N THR A 59 5.35 17.20 5.77
CA THR A 59 6.26 16.20 5.19
C THR A 59 5.82 15.70 3.83
N GLY A 60 4.62 16.07 3.37
CA GLY A 60 4.13 15.72 2.04
C GLY A 60 4.88 16.46 0.94
N GLY A 61 4.81 15.89 -0.24
CA GLY A 61 5.26 16.47 -1.50
C GLY A 61 4.36 17.61 -1.96
N LYS A 62 4.59 18.04 -3.21
CA LYS A 62 3.87 19.16 -3.82
C LYS A 62 3.17 18.71 -5.09
N TRP A 63 2.12 19.42 -5.46
CA TRP A 63 1.49 19.25 -6.76
C TRP A 63 2.12 20.27 -7.71
N ASP A 64 2.57 19.80 -8.88
CA ASP A 64 3.04 20.69 -9.94
C ASP A 64 1.86 21.33 -10.69
N ASP A 65 2.18 22.26 -11.59
CA ASP A 65 1.17 23.00 -12.37
C ASP A 65 0.38 22.11 -13.33
N ASN A 66 0.86 20.89 -13.60
CA ASN A 66 0.20 19.90 -14.45
C ASN A 66 -0.69 18.93 -13.64
N GLY A 67 -0.78 19.11 -12.32
CA GLY A 67 -1.53 18.23 -11.43
C GLY A 67 -0.82 16.92 -11.10
N ASN A 68 0.49 16.81 -11.35
CA ASN A 68 1.28 15.65 -10.92
C ASN A 68 1.79 15.85 -9.50
N TYR A 69 1.79 14.76 -8.74
CA TYR A 69 2.39 14.75 -7.41
C TYR A 69 3.92 14.58 -7.49
N VAL A 70 4.66 15.50 -6.90
CA VAL A 70 6.11 15.49 -6.74
C VAL A 70 6.43 15.14 -5.30
N ALA A 71 6.93 13.92 -5.09
CA ALA A 71 7.25 13.39 -3.77
C ALA A 71 8.33 14.21 -3.03
N SER A 72 8.16 14.38 -1.72
CA SER A 72 9.16 15.01 -0.85
C SER A 72 10.32 14.07 -0.52
N GLY A 73 10.13 12.76 -0.69
CA GLY A 73 11.04 11.71 -0.23
C GLY A 73 10.81 11.28 1.22
N GLN A 74 9.82 11.86 1.90
CA GLN A 74 9.43 11.50 3.27
C GLN A 74 8.13 10.67 3.33
N GLU A 75 7.54 10.36 2.18
CA GLU A 75 6.41 9.45 2.09
C GLU A 75 6.81 8.06 2.54
N SER A 76 5.91 7.41 3.27
CA SER A 76 6.09 6.01 3.63
C SER A 76 5.28 5.13 2.71
N MET A 77 5.75 3.90 2.52
CA MET A 77 4.97 2.85 1.91
C MET A 77 3.67 2.63 2.71
N CYS A 78 2.55 2.52 2.00
CA CYS A 78 1.25 2.28 2.62
C CYS A 78 1.23 0.93 3.32
N ALA A 79 0.91 0.91 4.62
CA ALA A 79 0.79 -0.34 5.38
C ALA A 79 -0.28 -1.28 4.80
N GLY A 80 -1.41 -0.73 4.31
CA GLY A 80 -2.42 -1.53 3.63
C GLY A 80 -1.86 -2.23 2.39
N ALA A 81 -1.17 -1.50 1.52
CA ALA A 81 -0.53 -2.10 0.36
C ALA A 81 0.51 -3.17 0.74
N MET A 82 1.35 -2.92 1.76
CA MET A 82 2.32 -3.92 2.23
C MET A 82 1.64 -5.19 2.71
N ILE A 83 0.63 -5.06 3.59
CA ILE A 83 -0.10 -6.21 4.13
C ILE A 83 -0.79 -6.98 2.99
N TYR A 84 -1.41 -6.28 2.04
CA TYR A 84 -2.07 -6.92 0.90
C TYR A 84 -1.08 -7.73 0.06
N LEU A 85 0.08 -7.13 -0.28
CA LEU A 85 1.12 -7.80 -1.06
C LEU A 85 1.74 -9.00 -0.34
N GLU A 86 1.95 -8.92 0.99
CA GLU A 86 2.37 -10.07 1.79
C GLU A 86 1.32 -11.17 1.82
N LYS A 87 0.04 -10.80 1.94
CA LYS A 87 -1.09 -11.74 1.97
C LYS A 87 -1.21 -12.57 0.69
N ILE A 88 -0.88 -11.98 -0.47
CA ILE A 88 -0.83 -12.69 -1.76
C ILE A 88 0.54 -13.27 -2.10
N GLY A 89 1.55 -13.13 -1.22
CA GLY A 89 2.90 -13.62 -1.45
C GLY A 89 3.64 -12.93 -2.60
N ARG A 90 3.30 -11.67 -2.92
CA ARG A 90 3.92 -10.88 -4.01
C ARG A 90 4.54 -9.57 -3.51
N PRO A 91 5.51 -9.60 -2.58
CA PRO A 91 6.18 -8.38 -2.11
C PRO A 91 6.96 -7.69 -3.24
N THR A 92 6.96 -6.36 -3.24
CA THR A 92 7.74 -5.56 -4.20
C THR A 92 9.24 -5.85 -4.10
N VAL A 93 10.01 -5.51 -5.15
CA VAL A 93 11.49 -5.51 -5.10
C VAL A 93 11.98 -4.74 -3.87
N GLY A 94 11.39 -3.58 -3.60
CA GLY A 94 11.70 -2.75 -2.44
C GLY A 94 11.49 -3.50 -1.11
N MET A 95 10.35 -4.17 -0.94
CA MET A 95 10.07 -4.96 0.27
C MET A 95 11.07 -6.13 0.43
N ARG A 96 11.39 -6.83 -0.66
CA ARG A 96 12.37 -7.94 -0.65
C ARG A 96 13.75 -7.46 -0.23
N LEU A 97 14.24 -6.37 -0.82
CA LEU A 97 15.52 -5.76 -0.43
C LEU A 97 15.47 -5.24 1.02
N GLY A 98 14.38 -4.58 1.41
CA GLY A 98 14.16 -4.13 2.78
C GLY A 98 14.27 -5.27 3.80
N ARG A 99 13.74 -6.45 3.47
CA ARG A 99 13.86 -7.66 4.29
C ARG A 99 15.31 -8.14 4.40
N VAL A 100 16.02 -8.24 3.27
CA VAL A 100 17.42 -8.67 3.24
C VAL A 100 18.32 -7.74 4.05
N PHE A 101 18.07 -6.43 4.00
CA PHE A 101 18.83 -5.42 4.75
C PHE A 101 18.31 -5.18 6.19
N GLY A 102 17.34 -5.97 6.67
CA GLY A 102 16.80 -5.86 8.03
C GLY A 102 15.97 -4.60 8.31
N GLN A 103 15.55 -3.88 7.27
CA GLN A 103 14.76 -2.64 7.37
C GLN A 103 13.25 -2.89 7.39
N TYR A 104 12.84 -4.04 6.88
CA TYR A 104 11.46 -4.46 6.77
C TYR A 104 11.31 -5.88 7.33
N ASP A 105 10.26 -6.10 8.10
CA ASP A 105 9.97 -7.36 8.77
C ASP A 105 8.48 -7.68 8.59
N PRO A 106 8.14 -8.67 7.74
CA PRO A 106 6.75 -9.00 7.42
C PRO A 106 5.98 -9.54 8.61
N GLU A 107 6.66 -10.12 9.61
CA GLU A 107 5.99 -10.66 10.80
C GLU A 107 5.28 -9.57 11.60
N ARG A 108 5.76 -8.32 11.52
CA ARG A 108 5.15 -7.15 12.17
C ARG A 108 3.80 -6.77 11.57
N LEU A 109 3.49 -7.26 10.37
CA LEU A 109 2.24 -6.98 9.67
C LEU A 109 1.16 -8.03 9.94
N LEU A 110 1.54 -9.23 10.39
CA LEU A 110 0.63 -10.36 10.64
C LEU A 110 -0.61 -9.99 11.47
N PRO A 111 -0.52 -9.20 12.56
CA PRO A 111 -1.70 -8.84 13.35
C PRO A 111 -2.79 -8.08 12.57
N ALA A 112 -2.45 -7.44 11.44
CA ALA A 112 -3.37 -6.63 10.64
C ALA A 112 -3.94 -7.38 9.41
N PHE A 113 -3.60 -8.66 9.20
CA PHE A 113 -4.06 -9.44 8.04
C PHE A 113 -5.58 -9.64 8.00
N GLY A 114 -6.23 -9.68 9.17
CA GLY A 114 -7.68 -9.81 9.29
C GLY A 114 -8.45 -8.53 8.99
N ASP A 115 -7.79 -7.37 9.11
CA ASP A 115 -8.44 -6.04 9.02
C ASP A 115 -8.47 -5.48 7.59
N ILE A 116 -7.79 -6.13 6.66
CA ILE A 116 -7.60 -5.67 5.28
C ILE A 116 -8.41 -6.52 4.30
N ILE A 117 -8.83 -5.92 3.18
CA ILE A 117 -9.52 -6.62 2.08
C ILE A 117 -8.87 -7.97 1.74
N ASP A 118 -9.71 -8.94 1.41
CA ASP A 118 -9.25 -10.25 0.96
C ASP A 118 -8.92 -10.17 -0.55
N PRO A 119 -7.87 -10.86 -1.01
CA PRO A 119 -7.63 -11.02 -2.44
C PRO A 119 -8.84 -11.72 -3.08
N ARG A 120 -9.28 -11.27 -4.25
CA ARG A 120 -10.30 -11.99 -5.02
C ARG A 120 -9.71 -13.36 -5.37
N THR A 121 -10.36 -14.43 -4.92
CA THR A 121 -10.04 -15.79 -5.37
C THR A 121 -10.79 -16.03 -6.68
N ASP A 122 -10.19 -16.76 -7.60
CA ASP A 122 -10.75 -17.01 -8.94
C ASP A 122 -12.15 -17.70 -8.91
N GLU A 123 -12.57 -18.19 -7.74
CA GLU A 123 -13.87 -18.83 -7.50
C GLU A 123 -15.07 -17.88 -7.57
N GLU A 124 -14.89 -16.56 -7.44
CA GLU A 124 -16.00 -15.58 -7.50
C GLU A 124 -16.29 -15.05 -8.92
N SER A 125 -15.67 -15.62 -9.96
CA SER A 125 -15.76 -15.11 -11.34
C SER A 125 -16.73 -15.87 -12.27
N ASN A 126 -17.41 -16.92 -11.79
CA ASN A 126 -18.20 -17.81 -12.64
C ASN A 126 -19.73 -17.66 -12.56
N ASP A 127 -20.28 -16.69 -11.82
CA ASP A 127 -21.74 -16.64 -11.56
C ASP A 127 -22.51 -15.57 -12.36
N ASP A 128 -21.88 -14.85 -13.29
CA ASP A 128 -22.56 -13.78 -14.06
C ASP A 128 -22.79 -14.09 -15.57
N ASP A 129 -22.51 -15.31 -16.03
CA ASP A 129 -22.79 -15.75 -17.42
C ASP A 129 -23.86 -16.86 -17.50
N ALA A 130 -25.04 -16.64 -16.91
CA ALA A 130 -26.22 -17.51 -17.05
C ALA A 130 -27.46 -16.76 -17.58
#